data_AF-A0A9W6TB89-F1
#
_entry.id   AF-A0A9W6TB89-F1
#
_cell.length_a   1.000
_cell.length_b   1.000
_cell.length_c   1.000
_cell.angle_alpha   90.00
_cell.angle_beta   90.00
_cell.angle_gamma   90.00
#
_symmetry.space_group_name_H-M   'P 1'
#
loop_
_entity.id
_entity.type
_entity.pdbx_description
1 polymer ?
#
loop_
_entity_poly.entity_id
_entity_poly.type
_entity_poly.pdbx_seq_one_letter_code
_entity_poly.pdbx_strand_id
1 'polypeptide(L)'
;MSLLKNSTLRGGTDLNVDERTFLQYELNNMPVELSRVFIYPRMFALHNMAPEVGLPAADDESSAEGASSKSIVLPPVINLSIERLQCDGVFLLDDTLSLYLWVGRSAPPELLESLFGVPSMEGVDCSQVRRNCPSAQYWDLND
;
A
#
# COMPACT_ATOMS: atom_id res chain seq x y z
N MET A 1 -0.80 16.00 -15.39
CA MET A 1 -2.28 15.86 -15.34
C MET A 1 -2.80 15.19 -14.07
N SER A 2 -1.97 14.66 -13.17
CA SER A 2 -2.40 14.00 -11.94
C SER A 2 -3.16 14.94 -10.98
N LEU A 3 -2.66 16.17 -10.80
CA LEU A 3 -3.27 17.17 -9.93
C LEU A 3 -4.74 17.47 -10.25
N LEU A 4 -5.09 17.61 -11.53
CA LEU A 4 -6.48 17.89 -11.96
C LEU A 4 -7.44 16.71 -11.73
N LYS A 5 -6.89 15.50 -11.57
CA LYS A 5 -7.66 14.29 -11.26
C LYS A 5 -7.77 14.03 -9.77
N ASN A 6 -6.99 14.72 -8.94
CA ASN A 6 -7.04 14.56 -7.48
C ASN A 6 -8.40 15.05 -6.95
N SER A 7 -8.96 14.28 -6.02
CA SER A 7 -10.25 14.54 -5.35
C SER A 7 -10.43 15.96 -4.80
N THR A 8 -9.35 16.62 -4.38
CA THR A 8 -9.38 18.00 -3.87
C THR A 8 -9.81 19.03 -4.92
N LEU A 9 -9.29 18.89 -6.15
CA LEU A 9 -9.43 19.87 -7.23
C LEU A 9 -10.30 19.38 -8.39
N ARG A 10 -10.55 18.06 -8.48
CA ARG A 10 -11.39 17.47 -9.52
C ARG A 10 -12.82 18.00 -9.39
N GLY A 11 -13.33 18.57 -10.47
CA GLY A 11 -14.73 18.97 -10.59
C GLY A 11 -15.64 17.76 -10.70
N GLY A 12 -16.80 17.81 -10.04
CA GLY A 12 -17.81 16.75 -10.03
C GLY A 12 -18.57 16.68 -8.71
N THR A 13 -19.65 15.89 -8.70
CA THR A 13 -20.51 15.64 -7.53
C THR A 13 -20.18 14.31 -6.84
N ASP A 14 -19.02 13.72 -7.13
CA ASP A 14 -18.60 12.40 -6.64
C ASP A 14 -18.27 12.38 -5.13
N LEU A 15 -18.08 13.56 -4.52
CA LEU A 15 -17.68 13.72 -3.12
C LEU A 15 -18.59 14.70 -2.40
N ASN A 16 -18.88 14.40 -1.13
CA ASN A 16 -19.60 15.30 -0.26
C ASN A 16 -18.77 16.57 0.03
N VAL A 17 -19.44 17.67 0.38
CA VAL A 17 -18.78 18.95 0.66
C VAL A 17 -17.81 18.82 1.83
N ASP A 18 -18.20 18.09 2.88
CA ASP A 18 -17.37 17.90 4.07
C ASP A 18 -16.10 17.09 3.76
N GLU A 19 -16.22 16.02 2.97
CA GLU A 19 -15.07 15.22 2.53
C GLU A 19 -14.10 16.07 1.70
N ARG A 20 -14.64 16.90 0.79
CA ARG A 20 -13.81 17.78 -0.03
C ARG A 20 -13.08 18.83 0.82
N THR A 21 -13.75 19.45 1.78
CA THR A 21 -13.13 20.43 2.68
C THR A 21 -12.07 19.78 3.57
N PHE A 22 -12.31 18.56 4.05
CA PHE A 22 -11.31 17.77 4.78
C PHE A 22 -10.05 17.51 3.93
N LEU A 23 -10.21 17.01 2.70
CA LEU A 23 -9.06 16.74 1.82
C LEU A 23 -8.28 18.02 1.46
N GLN A 24 -8.97 19.15 1.30
CA GLN A 24 -8.31 20.45 1.09
C GLN A 24 -7.55 20.92 2.33
N TYR A 25 -8.11 20.70 3.52
CA TYR A 25 -7.43 21.01 4.78
C TYR A 25 -6.16 20.18 4.94
N GLU A 26 -6.23 18.86 4.70
CA GLU A 26 -5.07 17.97 4.74
C GLU A 26 -3.99 18.42 3.74
N LEU A 27 -4.37 18.65 2.48
CA LEU A 27 -3.42 19.09 1.45
C LEU A 27 -2.68 20.39 1.81
N ASN A 28 -3.35 21.34 2.47
CA ASN A 28 -2.73 22.60 2.87
C ASN A 28 -1.79 22.47 4.08
N ASN A 29 -1.98 21.46 4.93
CA ASN A 29 -1.17 21.23 6.13
C ASN A 29 -0.08 20.15 5.93
N MET A 30 -0.12 19.44 4.82
CA MET A 30 0.79 18.33 4.54
C MET A 30 2.19 18.80 4.11
N PRO A 31 3.27 18.19 4.62
CA PRO A 31 4.63 18.42 4.13
C PRO A 31 4.77 18.12 2.63
N VAL A 32 5.72 18.78 1.97
CA VAL A 32 5.94 18.67 0.52
C VAL A 32 6.19 17.21 0.06
N GLU A 33 6.88 16.43 0.89
CA GLU A 33 7.21 15.04 0.58
C GLU A 33 5.94 14.18 0.46
N LEU A 34 5.01 14.37 1.39
CA LEU A 34 3.75 13.66 1.46
C LEU A 34 2.74 14.20 0.44
N SER A 35 2.70 15.53 0.23
CA SER A 35 1.76 16.13 -0.73
C SER A 35 2.04 15.67 -2.17
N ARG A 36 3.30 15.36 -2.50
CA ARG A 36 3.66 14.75 -3.78
C ARG A 36 3.01 13.38 -3.97
N VAL A 37 3.01 12.54 -2.93
CA VAL A 37 2.39 11.20 -2.96
C VAL A 37 0.87 11.31 -2.96
N PHE A 38 0.30 12.27 -2.24
CA PHE A 38 -1.13 12.57 -2.29
C PHE A 38 -1.59 13.00 -3.71
N ILE A 39 -0.79 13.79 -4.43
CA ILE A 39 -1.10 14.21 -5.81
C ILE A 39 -0.86 13.09 -6.82
N TYR A 40 0.21 12.31 -6.64
CA TYR A 40 0.55 11.18 -7.49
C TYR A 40 0.90 9.96 -6.62
N PRO A 41 -0.10 9.11 -6.32
CA PRO A 41 0.08 7.94 -5.47
C PRO A 41 1.18 7.01 -5.93
N ARG A 42 1.81 6.33 -4.98
CA ARG A 42 2.82 5.30 -5.26
C ARG A 42 2.12 3.96 -5.43
N MET A 43 2.39 3.27 -6.52
CA MET A 43 1.91 1.91 -6.74
C MET A 43 3.08 0.93 -6.68
N PHE A 44 2.90 -0.18 -5.98
CA PHE A 44 3.90 -1.22 -5.79
C PHE A 44 3.35 -2.56 -6.28
N ALA A 45 4.16 -3.32 -7.02
CA ALA A 45 3.82 -4.67 -7.43
C ALA A 45 4.26 -5.65 -6.33
N LEU A 46 3.29 -6.29 -5.67
CA LEU A 46 3.57 -7.25 -4.59
C LEU A 46 3.80 -8.68 -5.10
N HIS A 47 3.27 -9.00 -6.28
CA HIS A 47 3.39 -10.33 -6.88
C HIS A 47 4.80 -10.63 -7.44
N ASN A 48 5.63 -9.62 -7.66
CA ASN A 48 6.98 -9.76 -8.22
C ASN A 48 7.99 -8.98 -7.37
N MET A 49 8.05 -9.30 -6.07
CA MET A 49 9.00 -8.70 -5.14
C MET A 49 10.29 -9.54 -5.10
N ALA A 50 11.43 -8.85 -5.08
CA ALA A 50 12.72 -9.48 -4.84
C ALA A 50 12.82 -9.94 -3.37
N PRO A 51 13.60 -10.98 -3.05
CA PRO A 51 13.63 -11.57 -1.71
C PRO A 51 14.15 -10.64 -0.61
N GLU A 52 14.90 -9.61 -0.97
CA GLU A 52 15.38 -8.56 -0.06
C GLU A 52 14.30 -7.52 0.31
N VAL A 53 13.21 -7.46 -0.46
CA VAL A 53 12.15 -6.47 -0.31
C VAL A 53 11.13 -6.93 0.73
N GLY A 54 10.66 -6.00 1.57
CA GLY A 54 9.76 -6.29 2.68
C GLY A 54 10.49 -6.73 3.96
N LEU A 55 11.81 -6.90 3.88
CA LEU A 55 12.67 -7.08 5.03
C LEU A 55 13.27 -5.74 5.47
N PRO A 56 13.65 -5.63 6.75
CA PRO A 56 14.41 -4.48 7.18
C PRO A 56 15.75 -4.40 6.43
N ALA A 57 16.16 -3.18 6.06
CA ALA A 57 17.47 -2.93 5.52
C ALA A 57 18.55 -3.50 6.47
N ALA A 58 19.53 -4.19 5.89
CA ALA A 58 20.68 -4.66 6.65
C ALA A 58 21.34 -3.44 7.31
N ASP A 59 21.61 -3.56 8.60
CA ASP A 59 21.93 -2.46 9.50
C ASP A 59 23.13 -1.65 8.97
N ASP A 60 22.91 -0.40 8.57
CA ASP A 60 24.00 0.54 8.41
C ASP A 60 24.53 0.84 9.83
N GLU A 61 25.62 0.17 10.20
CA GLU A 61 26.43 0.30 11.43
C GLU A 61 26.99 1.72 11.69
N SER A 62 26.40 2.76 11.10
CA SER A 62 26.82 4.17 11.22
C SER A 62 25.77 5.09 11.84
N SER A 63 24.55 4.60 12.12
CA SER A 63 23.54 5.40 12.85
C SER A 63 23.73 5.25 14.35
N ALA A 64 24.79 5.87 14.86
CA ALA A 64 24.98 6.10 16.29
C ALA A 64 23.81 6.90 16.87
N GLU A 65 23.29 6.40 18.00
CA GLU A 65 22.52 7.13 19.01
C GLU A 65 21.10 7.59 18.64
N GLY A 66 20.12 6.77 19.00
CA GLY A 66 18.74 7.22 19.28
C GLY A 66 17.68 6.71 18.31
N ALA A 67 17.11 5.54 18.62
CA ALA A 67 15.79 5.08 18.14
C ALA A 67 15.49 5.22 16.63
N SER A 68 16.45 4.90 15.75
CA SER A 68 16.23 4.88 14.30
C SER A 68 15.48 3.61 13.90
N SER A 69 14.18 3.76 13.64
CA SER A 69 13.32 2.72 13.07
C SER A 69 14.01 1.99 11.93
N LYS A 70 14.21 0.68 12.08
CA LYS A 70 14.72 -0.21 11.04
C LYS A 70 13.94 0.01 9.75
N SER A 71 14.55 0.67 8.75
CA SER A 71 13.86 1.04 7.52
C SER A 71 13.56 -0.20 6.69
N ILE A 72 12.31 -0.39 6.27
CA ILE A 72 11.93 -1.54 5.44
C ILE A 72 12.28 -1.22 3.99
N VAL A 73 12.92 -2.17 3.31
CA VAL A 73 13.20 -2.06 1.87
C VAL A 73 11.88 -2.21 1.12
N LEU A 74 11.46 -1.16 0.40
CA LEU A 74 10.22 -1.15 -0.36
C LEU A 74 10.44 -1.58 -1.81
N PRO A 75 9.43 -2.19 -2.48
CA PRO A 75 9.51 -2.50 -3.89
C PRO A 75 9.67 -1.23 -4.74
N PRO A 76 10.16 -1.35 -5.99
CA PRO A 76 10.17 -0.23 -6.92
C PRO A 76 8.75 0.25 -7.21
N VAL A 77 8.60 1.58 -7.33
CA VAL A 77 7.32 2.21 -7.67
C VAL A 77 7.03 2.02 -9.16
N ILE A 78 5.82 1.57 -9.48
CA ILE A 78 5.33 1.45 -10.86
C ILE A 78 4.43 2.62 -11.23
N ASN A 79 4.32 2.90 -12.54
CA ASN A 79 3.48 3.97 -13.05
C ASN A 79 1.99 3.68 -12.90
N LEU A 80 1.21 4.73 -12.61
CA LEU A 80 -0.25 4.65 -12.51
C LEU A 80 -0.89 4.55 -13.90
N SER A 81 -1.04 3.33 -14.41
CA SER A 81 -1.78 3.04 -15.63
C SER A 81 -2.57 1.75 -15.47
N ILE A 82 -3.78 1.72 -16.02
CA ILE A 82 -4.61 0.51 -16.06
C ILE A 82 -3.91 -0.62 -16.80
N GLU A 83 -3.06 -0.32 -17.77
CA GLU A 83 -2.27 -1.31 -18.53
C GLU A 83 -1.25 -2.04 -17.66
N ARG A 84 -0.87 -1.47 -16.50
CA ARG A 84 0.04 -2.11 -15.54
C ARG A 84 -0.69 -3.00 -14.53
N LEU A 85 -2.02 -2.90 -14.44
CA LEU A 85 -2.84 -3.74 -13.55
C LEU A 85 -3.18 -5.05 -14.24
N GLN A 86 -2.29 -6.03 -14.09
CA GLN A 86 -2.47 -7.37 -14.65
C GLN A 86 -3.47 -8.18 -13.81
N CYS A 87 -4.31 -8.99 -14.46
CA CYS A 87 -5.36 -9.78 -13.79
C CYS A 87 -4.82 -10.86 -12.83
N ASP A 88 -3.56 -11.27 -13.00
CA ASP A 88 -2.83 -12.25 -12.19
C ASP A 88 -1.93 -11.60 -11.13
N GLY A 89 -1.94 -10.27 -11.03
CA GLY A 89 -1.10 -9.53 -10.10
C GLY A 89 -1.79 -9.13 -8.79
N VAL A 90 -0.98 -8.81 -7.79
CA VAL A 90 -1.38 -8.09 -6.57
C VAL A 90 -0.58 -6.80 -6.49
N PHE A 91 -1.26 -5.69 -6.20
CA PHE A 91 -0.68 -4.35 -6.19
C PHE A 91 -1.09 -3.58 -4.94
N LEU A 92 -0.17 -2.81 -4.38
CA LEU A 92 -0.42 -1.90 -3.26
C LEU A 92 -0.35 -0.46 -3.77
N LEU A 93 -1.40 0.31 -3.52
CA LEU A 93 -1.47 1.74 -3.81
C LEU A 93 -1.39 2.52 -2.49
N ASP A 94 -0.50 3.49 -2.45
CA ASP A 94 -0.31 4.41 -1.33
C ASP A 94 -0.56 5.85 -1.79
N ASP A 95 -1.63 6.45 -1.26
CA ASP A 95 -2.02 7.83 -1.54
C ASP A 95 -1.73 8.80 -0.38
N THR A 96 -0.89 8.40 0.60
CA THR A 96 -0.60 9.11 1.85
C THR A 96 -1.68 9.03 2.93
N LEU A 97 -2.96 9.14 2.57
CA LEU A 97 -4.06 9.11 3.54
C LEU A 97 -4.57 7.69 3.79
N SER A 98 -4.42 6.81 2.81
CA SER A 98 -4.99 5.48 2.76
C SER A 98 -4.11 4.54 1.92
N LEU A 99 -4.18 3.27 2.27
CA LEU A 99 -3.53 2.19 1.55
C LEU A 99 -4.59 1.30 0.91
N TYR A 100 -4.48 1.09 -0.39
CA TYR A 100 -5.38 0.20 -1.13
C TYR A 100 -4.60 -1.01 -1.61
N LEU A 101 -5.12 -2.19 -1.30
CA LEU A 101 -4.60 -3.45 -1.82
C LEU A 101 -5.52 -3.93 -2.93
N TRP A 102 -5.01 -3.93 -4.16
CA TRP A 102 -5.70 -4.47 -5.31
C TRP A 102 -5.25 -5.90 -5.55
N VAL A 103 -6.21 -6.80 -5.71
CA VAL A 103 -5.99 -8.21 -5.97
C VAL A 103 -6.65 -8.55 -7.30
N GLY A 104 -5.85 -9.03 -8.25
CA GLY A 104 -6.34 -9.45 -9.55
C GLY A 104 -7.23 -10.69 -9.43
N ARG A 105 -8.23 -10.79 -10.31
CA ARG A 105 -9.18 -11.92 -10.30
C ARG A 105 -8.51 -13.28 -10.48
N SER A 106 -7.43 -13.33 -11.25
CA SER A 106 -6.66 -14.53 -11.56
C SER A 106 -5.35 -14.60 -10.77
N ALA A 107 -5.26 -13.92 -9.62
CA ALA A 107 -4.09 -13.97 -8.77
C ALA A 107 -3.77 -15.43 -8.37
N PRO A 108 -2.49 -15.82 -8.33
CA PRO A 108 -2.11 -17.19 -8.05
C PRO A 108 -2.57 -17.63 -6.65
N PRO A 109 -3.15 -18.84 -6.51
CA PRO A 109 -3.73 -19.29 -5.24
C PRO A 109 -2.68 -19.40 -4.13
N GLU A 110 -1.44 -19.74 -4.47
CA GLU A 110 -0.30 -19.79 -3.53
C GLU A 110 -0.03 -18.42 -2.89
N LEU A 111 -0.17 -17.34 -3.67
CA LEU A 111 -0.01 -15.98 -3.16
C LEU A 111 -1.21 -15.57 -2.29
N LEU A 112 -2.43 -15.96 -2.66
CA LEU A 112 -3.62 -15.68 -1.87
C LEU A 112 -3.60 -16.43 -0.53
N GLU A 113 -3.13 -17.67 -0.53
CA GLU A 113 -3.02 -18.50 0.67
C GLU A 113 -1.93 -17.95 1.61
N SER A 114 -0.79 -17.53 1.07
CA SER A 114 0.27 -16.91 1.87
C SER A 114 -0.13 -15.53 2.42
N LEU A 115 -0.88 -14.72 1.66
CA LEU A 115 -1.28 -13.37 2.10
C LEU A 115 -2.52 -13.36 3.00
N PHE A 116 -3.52 -14.21 2.72
CA PHE A 116 -4.84 -14.16 3.33
C PHE A 116 -5.32 -15.50 3.90
N GLY A 117 -4.61 -16.60 3.63
CA GLY A 117 -5.02 -17.94 4.07
C GLY A 117 -6.21 -18.51 3.29
N VAL A 118 -6.53 -17.96 2.12
CA VAL A 118 -7.62 -18.42 1.26
C VAL A 118 -7.12 -18.78 -0.15
N PRO A 119 -7.67 -19.82 -0.79
CA PRO A 119 -7.23 -20.24 -2.12
C PRO A 119 -7.78 -19.37 -3.26
N SER A 120 -8.83 -18.60 -3.01
CA SER A 120 -9.47 -17.71 -3.98
C SER A 120 -10.18 -16.55 -3.26
N MET A 121 -10.31 -15.42 -3.95
CA MET A 121 -11.10 -14.26 -3.49
C MET A 121 -12.59 -14.36 -3.87
N GLU A 122 -13.00 -15.35 -4.66
CA GLU A 122 -14.41 -15.52 -5.04
C GLU A 122 -15.25 -15.93 -3.81
N GLY A 123 -16.27 -15.12 -3.50
CA GLY A 123 -17.16 -15.36 -2.35
C GLY A 123 -16.56 -14.96 -0.99
N VAL A 124 -15.38 -14.37 -0.97
CA VAL A 124 -14.75 -13.88 0.26
C VAL A 124 -15.29 -12.50 0.61
N ASP A 125 -15.78 -12.35 1.85
CA ASP A 125 -16.18 -11.05 2.38
C ASP A 125 -14.92 -10.24 2.72
N CYS A 126 -14.66 -9.19 1.94
CA CYS A 126 -13.51 -8.29 2.13
C CYS A 126 -13.45 -7.68 3.55
N SER A 127 -14.57 -7.59 4.28
CA SER A 127 -14.58 -7.09 5.66
C SER A 127 -14.05 -8.10 6.68
N GLN A 128 -14.00 -9.38 6.32
CA GLN A 128 -13.56 -10.48 7.17
C GLN A 128 -12.16 -10.99 6.81
N VAL A 129 -11.58 -10.51 5.71
CA VAL A 129 -10.23 -10.88 5.27
C VAL A 129 -9.20 -10.35 6.26
N ARG A 130 -8.52 -11.28 6.94
CA ARG A 130 -7.33 -10.98 7.74
C ARG A 130 -6.09 -11.38 6.97
N ARG A 131 -5.01 -10.62 7.16
CA ARG A 131 -3.70 -11.03 6.65
C ARG A 131 -3.22 -12.26 7.42
N ASN A 132 -2.78 -13.27 6.69
CA ASN A 132 -2.13 -14.42 7.28
C ASN A 132 -0.71 -13.98 7.68
N CYS A 133 -0.45 -13.84 8.98
CA CYS A 133 0.86 -13.45 9.48
C CYS A 133 1.55 -14.69 10.06
N PRO A 134 2.50 -15.33 9.34
CA PRO A 134 3.16 -16.53 9.84
C PRO A 134 4.07 -16.28 11.05
N SER A 135 4.44 -15.02 11.34
CA SER A 135 5.32 -14.68 12.45
C SER A 135 4.62 -14.43 13.79
N ALA A 136 3.29 -14.46 13.86
CA ALA A 136 2.57 -14.32 15.13
C ALA A 136 2.94 -15.46 16.12
N GLN A 137 3.22 -16.66 15.61
CA GLN A 137 3.63 -17.80 16.44
C GLN A 137 5.04 -17.68 17.04
N TYR A 138 5.90 -16.82 16.50
CA TYR A 138 7.28 -16.67 16.98
C TYR A 138 7.38 -15.82 18.25
N TRP A 139 6.43 -14.89 18.45
CA TRP A 139 6.39 -14.05 19.65
C TRP A 139 5.66 -14.71 20.82
N ASP A 140 4.75 -15.65 20.55
CA ASP A 140 4.00 -16.39 21.59
C ASP A 140 4.80 -17.51 22.29
N LEU A 141 6.03 -17.79 21.85
CA LEU A 141 6.88 -18.88 22.37
C LEU A 141 7.96 -18.41 23.36
N ASN A 142 7.99 -17.11 23.72
CA ASN A 142 9.04 -16.52 24.56
C ASN A 142 8.51 -15.74 25.79
N ASP A 143 7.26 -15.97 26.19
CA ASP A 143 6.72 -15.62 27.51
C ASP A 143 6.51 -16.87 28.39
#